data_AF-A0A6P9CHI4-F1
#
_entry.id   AF-A0A6P9CHI4-F1
#
_cell.length_a   1.000
_cell.length_b   1.000
_cell.length_c   1.000
_cell.angle_alpha   90.00
_cell.angle_beta   90.00
_cell.angle_gamma   90.00
#
_symmetry.space_group_name_H-M   'P 1'
#
loop_
_entity.id
_entity.type
_entity.pdbx_description
1 polymer ?
#
loop_
_entity_poly.entity_id
_entity_poly.type
_entity_poly.pdbx_seq_one_letter_code
_entity_poly.pdbx_strand_id
1 'polypeptide(L)'
;MAFLGGARLLDWASSPRHLQFNRFVLTGYRPVSSGSGCLRSLFYLHNELGNIYTHGIPLLGFLFVLPLTIPWARLSESWLGVVHYLACIFPQLGSVLYHLFMNHEGGPAVYHTLLTLDMCGVCMVNTLGALPIIYCTLACSPLLRSIALLAYTGLSSYGIFCAVTARSSVRRLRAFAWQALFRFFFFYLRLDGHC
;
A
#
# COMPACT_ATOMS: atom_id res chain seq x y z
N MET A 1 26.33 -17.60 -2.19
CA MET A 1 27.12 -17.23 -1.00
C MET A 1 26.20 -16.44 -0.06
N ALA A 2 25.79 -17.04 1.06
CA ALA A 2 25.05 -16.32 2.09
C ALA A 2 26.07 -15.44 2.85
N PHE A 3 25.86 -14.12 2.84
CA PHE A 3 26.69 -13.18 3.60
C PHE A 3 26.43 -13.42 5.10
N LEU A 4 27.26 -14.24 5.74
CA LEU A 4 27.25 -14.48 7.20
C LEU A 4 27.83 -13.30 8.01
N GLY A 5 28.02 -12.14 7.38
CA GLY A 5 28.52 -10.91 8.00
C GLY A 5 27.47 -9.79 8.01
N GLY A 6 26.28 -10.06 8.55
CA GLY A 6 25.26 -9.04 8.76
C GLY A 6 25.76 -7.95 9.71
N ALA A 7 25.27 -6.71 9.53
CA ALA A 7 25.56 -5.64 10.48
C ALA A 7 25.09 -6.03 11.88
N ARG A 8 25.84 -5.63 12.93
CA ARG A 8 25.43 -5.86 14.32
C ARG A 8 24.07 -5.19 14.55
N LEU A 9 23.05 -6.00 14.82
CA LEU A 9 21.70 -5.53 15.09
C LEU A 9 21.62 -4.85 16.46
N LEU A 10 20.67 -3.94 16.58
CA LEU A 10 20.40 -3.14 17.76
C LEU A 10 19.22 -3.68 18.55
N ASP A 11 19.25 -3.41 19.85
CA ASP A 11 18.10 -3.56 20.73
C ASP A 11 17.17 -2.35 20.60
N TRP A 12 15.91 -2.51 21.00
CA TRP A 12 14.88 -1.47 20.90
C TRP A 12 15.34 -0.13 21.48
N ALA A 13 15.89 -0.14 22.70
CA ALA A 13 16.34 1.05 23.40
C ALA A 13 17.53 1.75 22.71
N SER A 14 18.33 1.01 21.96
CA SER A 14 19.49 1.50 21.22
C SER A 14 19.15 1.95 19.80
N SER A 15 17.95 1.62 19.30
CA SER A 15 17.50 2.05 17.96
C SER A 15 17.11 3.53 17.93
N PRO A 16 17.20 4.22 16.78
CA PRO A 16 16.70 5.58 16.62
C PRO A 16 15.23 5.74 17.04
N ARG A 17 14.88 6.87 17.69
CA ARG A 17 13.53 7.12 18.22
C ARG A 17 12.39 6.92 17.22
N HIS A 18 12.61 7.26 15.94
CA HIS A 18 11.59 7.10 14.89
C HIS A 18 11.34 5.63 14.50
N LEU A 19 12.24 4.71 14.85
CA LEU A 19 12.09 3.26 14.66
C LEU A 19 11.52 2.55 15.91
N GLN A 20 11.43 3.24 17.05
CA GLN A 20 10.93 2.71 18.33
C GLN A 20 9.38 2.69 18.43
N PHE A 21 8.68 2.38 17.33
CA PHE A 21 7.21 2.43 17.29
C PHE A 21 6.52 1.25 18.00
N ASN A 22 7.22 0.11 18.20
CA ASN A 22 6.67 -1.07 18.86
C ASN A 22 7.57 -1.54 20.01
N ARG A 23 7.15 -1.31 21.26
CA ARG A 23 7.88 -1.70 22.48
C ARG A 23 7.98 -3.21 22.72
N PHE A 24 7.23 -4.02 21.99
CA PHE A 24 7.20 -5.47 22.15
C PHE A 24 8.23 -6.18 21.26
N VAL A 25 8.76 -5.49 20.24
CA VAL A 25 9.89 -5.98 19.45
C VAL A 25 11.15 -5.51 20.16
N LEU A 26 11.84 -6.44 20.84
CA LEU A 26 12.92 -6.10 21.77
C LEU A 26 14.28 -5.96 21.07
N THR A 27 14.53 -6.71 20.01
CA THR A 27 15.83 -6.80 19.34
C THR A 27 15.67 -6.96 17.82
N GLY A 28 16.79 -6.98 17.09
CA GLY A 28 16.81 -7.25 15.66
C GLY A 28 16.67 -6.00 14.79
N TYR A 29 16.80 -4.81 15.37
CA TYR A 29 16.75 -3.54 14.64
C TYR A 29 18.01 -3.33 13.82
N ARG A 30 17.86 -2.95 12.55
CA ARG A 30 19.00 -2.59 11.71
C ARG A 30 19.61 -1.25 12.18
N PRO A 31 20.95 -1.13 12.23
CA PRO A 31 21.58 0.17 12.45
C PRO A 31 21.33 1.09 11.27
N VAL A 32 21.55 2.39 11.47
CA VAL A 32 21.48 3.39 10.40
C VAL A 32 22.42 2.97 9.26
N SER A 33 21.91 2.98 8.03
CA SER A 33 22.62 2.46 6.86
C SER A 33 22.44 3.39 5.65
N SER A 34 23.43 3.39 4.75
CA SER A 34 23.26 3.98 3.41
C SER A 34 22.27 3.16 2.59
N GLY A 35 21.77 3.70 1.47
CA GLY A 35 20.86 2.98 0.57
C GLY A 35 21.40 1.61 0.11
N SER A 36 22.71 1.52 -0.14
CA SER A 36 23.36 0.24 -0.46
C SER A 36 23.33 -0.76 0.71
N GLY A 37 23.47 -0.27 1.95
CA GLY A 37 23.34 -1.07 3.16
C GLY A 37 21.91 -1.57 3.39
N CYS A 38 20.91 -0.73 3.09
CA CYS A 38 19.50 -1.14 3.07
C CYS A 38 19.27 -2.28 2.07
N LEU A 39 19.78 -2.18 0.83
CA LEU A 39 19.65 -3.27 -0.15
C LEU A 39 20.34 -4.56 0.30
N ARG A 40 21.53 -4.48 0.90
CA ARG A 40 22.22 -5.65 1.45
C ARG A 40 21.44 -6.34 2.57
N SER A 41 20.54 -5.62 3.25
CA SER A 41 19.72 -6.20 4.33
C SER A 41 18.73 -7.27 3.89
N LEU A 42 18.42 -7.34 2.59
CA LEU A 42 17.65 -8.44 2.02
C LEU A 42 18.29 -9.82 2.26
N PHE A 43 19.59 -9.87 2.53
CA PHE A 43 20.34 -11.13 2.63
C PHE A 43 20.75 -11.52 4.06
N TYR A 44 20.23 -10.85 5.09
CA TYR A 44 20.43 -11.27 6.49
C TYR A 44 19.16 -11.10 7.33
N LEU A 45 19.06 -11.85 8.42
CA LEU A 45 17.88 -11.84 9.30
C LEU A 45 17.83 -10.56 10.14
N HIS A 46 16.67 -9.90 10.16
CA HIS A 46 16.37 -8.75 11.01
C HIS A 46 14.86 -8.61 11.18
N ASN A 47 14.41 -7.75 12.10
CA ASN A 47 13.00 -7.63 12.49
C ASN A 47 12.06 -7.20 11.34
N GLU A 48 12.56 -6.44 10.37
CA GLU A 48 11.79 -6.02 9.18
C GLU A 48 11.83 -6.99 7.99
N LEU A 49 12.59 -8.10 8.06
CA LEU A 49 12.79 -8.97 6.90
C LEU A 49 11.47 -9.60 6.44
N GLY A 50 10.66 -10.06 7.40
CA GLY A 50 9.33 -10.59 7.13
C GLY A 50 8.47 -9.59 6.36
N ASN A 51 8.40 -8.34 6.84
CA ASN A 51 7.63 -7.27 6.20
C ASN A 51 8.11 -6.98 4.77
N ILE A 52 9.42 -7.01 4.52
CA ILE A 52 9.95 -6.81 3.16
C ILE A 52 9.51 -7.95 2.24
N TYR A 53 9.64 -9.21 2.66
CA TYR A 53 9.37 -10.36 1.79
C TYR A 53 7.87 -10.60 1.58
N THR A 54 7.04 -10.40 2.60
CA THR A 54 5.58 -10.57 2.47
C THR A 54 4.96 -9.58 1.49
N HIS A 55 5.54 -8.39 1.32
CA HIS A 55 5.10 -7.42 0.31
C HIS A 55 5.89 -7.51 -1.00
N GLY A 56 7.18 -7.86 -0.93
CA GLY A 56 8.09 -7.94 -2.08
C GLY A 56 7.79 -9.11 -3.02
N ILE A 57 7.45 -10.29 -2.49
CA ILE A 57 7.10 -11.44 -3.34
C ILE A 57 5.83 -11.15 -4.15
N PRO A 58 4.72 -10.68 -3.56
CA PRO A 58 3.56 -10.23 -4.32
C PRO A 58 3.87 -9.10 -5.29
N LEU A 59 4.74 -8.14 -4.93
CA LEU A 59 5.15 -7.06 -5.84
C LEU A 59 5.74 -7.62 -7.14
N LEU A 60 6.67 -8.58 -7.03
CA LEU A 60 7.27 -9.22 -8.20
C LEU A 60 6.22 -10.00 -9.01
N GLY A 61 5.33 -10.73 -8.34
CA GLY A 61 4.20 -11.39 -9.00
C GLY A 61 3.31 -10.39 -9.76
N PHE A 62 3.01 -9.24 -9.16
CA PHE A 62 2.21 -8.20 -9.79
C PHE A 62 2.96 -7.49 -10.91
N LEU A 63 4.27 -7.32 -10.85
CA LEU A 63 5.03 -6.69 -11.94
C LEU A 63 5.17 -7.60 -13.17
N PHE A 64 5.37 -8.90 -12.97
CA PHE A 64 5.74 -9.81 -14.06
C PHE A 64 4.64 -10.78 -14.48
N VAL A 65 3.81 -11.24 -13.53
CA VAL A 65 2.78 -12.26 -13.79
C VAL A 65 1.43 -11.63 -14.04
N LEU A 66 1.01 -10.66 -13.23
CA LEU A 66 -0.31 -10.04 -13.33
C LEU A 66 -0.62 -9.45 -14.73
N PRO A 67 0.28 -8.72 -15.43
CA PRO A 67 0.01 -8.21 -16.76
C PRO A 67 -0.29 -9.31 -17.78
N LEU A 68 0.31 -10.49 -17.61
CA LEU A 68 0.11 -11.64 -18.49
C LEU A 68 -1.23 -12.33 -18.23
N THR A 69 -1.77 -12.21 -17.00
CA THR A 69 -3.04 -12.83 -16.60
C THR A 69 -4.26 -11.96 -16.89
N ILE A 70 -4.09 -10.63 -17.01
CA ILE A 70 -5.21 -9.73 -17.34
C ILE A 70 -5.64 -9.98 -18.79
N PRO A 71 -6.93 -10.24 -19.05
CA PRO A 71 -7.43 -10.55 -20.40
C PRO A 71 -7.61 -9.27 -21.24
N TRP A 72 -6.52 -8.53 -21.50
CA TRP A 72 -6.55 -7.20 -22.12
C TRP A 72 -7.39 -7.11 -23.40
N ALA A 73 -7.29 -8.11 -24.28
CA ALA A 73 -8.04 -8.16 -25.54
C ALA A 73 -9.55 -8.40 -25.38
N ARG A 74 -9.99 -8.88 -24.20
CA ARG A 74 -11.41 -9.13 -23.90
C ARG A 74 -12.04 -8.03 -23.06
N LEU A 75 -11.25 -7.08 -22.56
CA LEU A 75 -11.77 -5.94 -21.82
C LEU A 75 -12.42 -4.97 -22.81
N SER A 76 -13.72 -4.71 -22.63
CA SER A 76 -14.40 -3.62 -23.35
C SER A 76 -13.76 -2.27 -23.07
N GLU A 77 -13.25 -2.10 -21.84
CA GLU A 77 -12.63 -0.88 -21.35
C GLU A 77 -11.23 -1.19 -20.79
N SER A 78 -10.19 -0.86 -21.55
CA SER A 78 -8.79 -1.15 -21.16
C SER A 78 -8.37 -0.48 -19.86
N TRP A 79 -8.93 0.69 -19.55
CA TRP A 79 -8.63 1.43 -18.32
C TRP A 79 -9.00 0.64 -17.05
N LEU A 80 -10.00 -0.26 -17.10
CA LEU A 80 -10.37 -1.12 -15.97
C LEU A 80 -9.23 -2.07 -15.59
N GLY A 81 -8.57 -2.64 -16.58
CA GLY A 81 -7.38 -3.47 -16.38
C GLY A 81 -6.22 -2.66 -15.80
N VAL A 82 -6.01 -1.43 -16.30
CA VAL A 82 -4.95 -0.54 -15.81
C VAL A 82 -5.18 -0.14 -14.36
N VAL A 83 -6.39 0.29 -13.97
CA VAL A 83 -6.66 0.68 -12.58
C VAL A 83 -6.57 -0.51 -11.63
N HIS A 84 -7.01 -1.71 -12.04
CA HIS A 84 -6.84 -2.92 -11.25
C HIS A 84 -5.36 -3.26 -11.06
N TYR A 85 -4.59 -3.24 -12.14
CA TYR A 85 -3.15 -3.47 -12.12
C TYR A 85 -2.42 -2.52 -11.16
N LEU A 86 -2.69 -1.22 -11.28
CA LEU A 86 -2.13 -0.20 -10.40
C LEU A 86 -2.58 -0.36 -8.94
N ALA A 87 -3.84 -0.74 -8.71
CA ALA A 87 -4.36 -1.01 -7.36
C ALA A 87 -3.58 -2.14 -6.68
N CYS A 88 -3.12 -3.14 -7.42
CA CYS A 88 -2.32 -4.23 -6.88
C CYS A 88 -0.85 -3.86 -6.64
N ILE A 89 -0.28 -2.93 -7.40
CA ILE A 89 1.14 -2.58 -7.29
C ILE A 89 1.42 -1.57 -6.19
N PHE A 90 0.62 -0.50 -6.10
CA PHE A 90 0.93 0.63 -5.23
C PHE A 90 1.13 0.30 -3.74
N PRO A 91 0.31 -0.55 -3.09
CA PRO A 91 0.50 -0.87 -1.67
C PRO A 91 1.80 -1.65 -1.44
N GLN A 92 2.07 -2.61 -2.32
CA GLN A 92 3.21 -3.51 -2.24
C GLN A 92 4.51 -2.73 -2.47
N LEU A 93 4.53 -1.85 -3.46
CA LEU A 93 5.67 -0.98 -3.74
C LEU A 93 5.94 -0.02 -2.57
N GLY A 94 4.91 0.67 -2.08
CA GLY A 94 5.04 1.59 -0.96
C GLY A 94 5.58 0.90 0.29
N SER A 95 5.00 -0.25 0.64
CA SER A 95 5.40 -1.05 1.81
C SER A 95 6.83 -1.57 1.70
N VAL A 96 7.22 -2.13 0.54
CA VAL A 96 8.60 -2.61 0.32
C VAL A 96 9.59 -1.46 0.44
N LEU A 97 9.33 -0.31 -0.18
CA LEU A 97 10.22 0.84 -0.09
C LEU A 97 10.35 1.33 1.35
N TYR A 98 9.25 1.39 2.10
CA TYR A 98 9.26 1.75 3.50
C TYR A 98 10.07 0.77 4.35
N HIS A 99 9.71 -0.51 4.36
CA HIS A 99 10.39 -1.48 5.21
C HIS A 99 11.83 -1.71 4.79
N LEU A 100 12.19 -1.56 3.51
CA LEU A 100 13.57 -1.70 3.06
C LEU A 100 14.44 -0.52 3.50
N PHE A 101 13.96 0.71 3.36
CA PHE A 101 14.74 1.94 3.55
C PHE A 101 14.43 2.73 4.83
N MET A 102 13.57 2.24 5.73
CA MET A 102 13.23 2.96 6.97
C MET A 102 14.44 3.29 7.87
N ASN A 103 15.53 2.50 7.81
CA ASN A 103 16.77 2.73 8.57
C ASN A 103 17.81 3.57 7.80
N HIS A 104 17.40 4.25 6.73
CA HIS A 104 18.30 5.04 5.88
C HIS A 104 18.96 6.19 6.67
N GLU A 105 20.21 6.52 6.33
CA GLU A 105 21.01 7.60 6.93
C GLU A 105 20.39 9.00 6.82
N GLY A 106 19.44 9.19 5.91
CA GLY A 106 18.61 10.40 5.83
C GLY A 106 17.65 10.59 7.01
N GLY A 107 17.57 9.62 7.93
CA GLY A 107 16.96 9.77 9.24
C GLY A 107 15.44 9.98 9.23
N PRO A 108 14.89 10.73 10.21
CA PRO A 108 13.44 10.86 10.40
C PRO A 108 12.69 11.42 9.18
N ALA A 109 13.31 12.31 8.39
CA ALA A 109 12.66 12.89 7.21
C ALA A 109 12.39 11.84 6.13
N VAL A 110 13.39 11.00 5.84
CA VAL A 110 13.25 9.88 4.90
C VAL A 110 12.25 8.86 5.45
N TYR A 111 12.35 8.51 6.73
CA TYR A 111 11.40 7.61 7.40
C TYR A 111 9.94 8.09 7.23
N HIS A 112 9.65 9.35 7.53
CA HIS A 112 8.29 9.89 7.43
C HIS A 112 7.79 9.98 5.99
N THR A 113 8.68 10.29 5.04
CA THR A 113 8.34 10.33 3.61
C THR A 113 7.98 8.93 3.11
N LEU A 114 8.80 7.92 3.44
CA LEU A 114 8.55 6.53 3.09
C LEU A 114 7.29 5.98 3.76
N LEU A 115 7.08 6.28 5.04
CA LEU A 115 5.84 5.90 5.74
C LEU A 115 4.62 6.55 5.10
N THR A 116 4.73 7.79 4.63
CA THR A 116 3.65 8.47 3.90
C THR A 116 3.41 7.80 2.56
N LEU A 117 4.46 7.40 1.84
CA LEU A 117 4.36 6.68 0.57
C LEU A 117 3.65 5.31 0.74
N ASP A 118 4.00 4.55 1.78
CA ASP A 118 3.33 3.29 2.13
C ASP A 118 1.83 3.51 2.39
N MET A 119 1.51 4.51 3.21
CA MET A 119 0.13 4.90 3.47
C MET A 119 -0.60 5.33 2.18
N CYS A 120 0.03 6.10 1.31
CA CYS A 120 -0.52 6.47 0.00
C CYS A 120 -0.80 5.22 -0.85
N GLY A 121 0.07 4.21 -0.82
CA GLY A 121 -0.15 2.94 -1.50
C GLY A 121 -1.43 2.23 -1.04
N VAL A 122 -1.66 2.17 0.28
CA VAL A 122 -2.91 1.66 0.87
C VAL A 122 -4.12 2.50 0.45
N CYS A 123 -3.98 3.82 0.33
CA CYS A 123 -5.08 4.64 -0.16
C CYS A 123 -5.39 4.35 -1.63
N MET A 124 -4.35 4.18 -2.46
CA MET A 124 -4.50 3.99 -3.89
C MET A 124 -5.22 2.69 -4.22
N VAL A 125 -4.92 1.57 -3.53
CA VAL A 125 -5.71 0.33 -3.70
C VAL A 125 -7.17 0.50 -3.26
N ASN A 126 -7.42 1.31 -2.24
CA ASN A 126 -8.79 1.57 -1.80
C ASN A 126 -9.57 2.37 -2.83
N THR A 127 -8.95 3.37 -3.45
CA THR A 127 -9.54 4.19 -4.50
C THR A 127 -9.69 3.41 -5.81
N LEU A 128 -8.58 2.94 -6.37
CA LEU A 128 -8.55 2.31 -7.69
C LEU A 128 -9.28 0.96 -7.71
N GLY A 129 -9.15 0.16 -6.65
CA GLY A 129 -9.79 -1.16 -6.58
C GLY A 129 -11.32 -1.12 -6.56
N ALA A 130 -11.92 0.02 -6.18
CA ALA A 130 -13.37 0.18 -6.18
C ALA A 130 -13.93 0.61 -7.55
N LEU A 131 -13.13 1.21 -8.43
CA LEU A 131 -13.61 1.72 -9.72
C LEU A 131 -14.17 0.59 -10.61
N PRO A 132 -13.50 -0.57 -10.77
CA PRO A 132 -14.07 -1.69 -11.50
C PRO A 132 -15.34 -2.26 -10.85
N ILE A 133 -15.41 -2.27 -9.52
CA ILE A 133 -16.59 -2.75 -8.79
C ILE A 133 -17.80 -1.86 -9.13
N ILE A 134 -17.65 -0.53 -9.01
CA ILE A 134 -18.71 0.43 -9.35
C ILE A 134 -19.11 0.30 -10.82
N TYR A 135 -18.13 0.19 -11.72
CA TYR A 135 -18.40 0.09 -13.15
C TYR A 135 -19.23 -1.15 -13.48
N CYS A 136 -18.87 -2.31 -12.92
CA CYS A 136 -19.58 -3.56 -13.15
C CYS A 136 -20.95 -3.60 -12.46
N THR A 137 -21.06 -3.15 -11.21
CA THR A 137 -22.34 -3.14 -10.48
C THR A 137 -23.38 -2.23 -11.15
N LEU A 138 -22.95 -1.11 -11.74
CA LEU A 138 -23.87 -0.17 -12.41
C LEU A 138 -23.84 -0.30 -13.93
N ALA A 139 -23.49 -1.46 -14.47
CA ALA A 139 -23.38 -1.68 -15.91
C ALA A 139 -24.69 -1.35 -16.67
N CYS A 140 -25.85 -1.63 -16.06
CA CYS A 140 -27.16 -1.38 -16.65
C CYS A 140 -27.65 0.08 -16.55
N SER A 141 -26.96 0.93 -15.78
CA SER A 141 -27.37 2.32 -15.52
C SER A 141 -26.22 3.30 -15.79
N PRO A 142 -26.00 3.71 -17.06
CA PRO A 142 -24.80 4.47 -17.44
C PRO A 142 -24.70 5.85 -16.77
N LEU A 143 -25.82 6.53 -16.55
CA LEU A 143 -25.84 7.82 -15.86
C LEU A 143 -25.43 7.67 -14.38
N LEU A 144 -26.05 6.72 -13.66
CA LEU A 144 -25.76 6.46 -12.26
C LEU A 144 -24.31 5.98 -12.07
N ARG A 145 -23.82 5.16 -13.00
CA ARG A 145 -22.42 4.71 -13.04
C ARG A 145 -21.45 5.88 -13.11
N SER A 146 -21.65 6.81 -14.04
CA SER A 146 -20.77 7.98 -14.19
C SER A 146 -20.80 8.88 -12.96
N ILE A 147 -21.99 9.12 -12.39
CA ILE A 147 -22.13 9.90 -11.15
C ILE A 147 -21.40 9.21 -9.99
N ALA A 148 -21.59 7.90 -9.82
CA ALA A 148 -20.97 7.13 -8.75
C ALA A 148 -19.44 7.10 -8.87
N LEU A 149 -18.89 6.90 -10.08
CA LEU A 149 -17.45 6.92 -10.34
C LEU A 149 -16.83 8.29 -10.03
N LEU A 150 -17.46 9.37 -10.49
CA LEU A 150 -16.99 10.74 -10.24
C LEU A 150 -17.04 11.08 -8.75
N ALA A 151 -18.17 10.82 -8.10
CA ALA A 151 -18.34 11.05 -6.67
C ALA A 151 -17.31 10.27 -5.85
N TYR A 152 -17.17 8.96 -6.10
CA TYR A 152 -16.24 8.13 -5.37
C TYR A 152 -14.77 8.57 -5.55
N THR A 153 -14.38 8.93 -6.77
CA THR A 153 -13.02 9.42 -7.06
C THR A 153 -12.75 10.75 -6.36
N GLY A 154 -13.72 11.67 -6.38
CA GLY A 154 -13.62 12.97 -5.71
C GLY A 154 -13.49 12.84 -4.19
N LEU A 155 -14.39 12.08 -3.55
CA LEU A 155 -14.34 11.83 -2.10
C LEU A 155 -13.05 11.07 -1.71
N SER A 156 -12.57 10.14 -2.54
CA SER A 156 -11.30 9.42 -2.32
C SER A 156 -10.09 10.31 -2.39
N SER A 157 -10.05 11.22 -3.36
CA SER A 157 -8.97 12.20 -3.47
C SER A 157 -8.91 13.11 -2.24
N TYR A 158 -10.07 13.55 -1.75
CA TYR A 158 -10.17 14.32 -0.51
C TYR A 158 -9.73 13.49 0.71
N GLY A 159 -10.17 12.23 0.83
CA GLY A 159 -9.77 11.32 1.89
C GLY A 159 -8.25 11.08 1.93
N ILE A 160 -7.62 10.90 0.77
CA ILE A 160 -6.16 10.78 0.61
C ILE A 160 -5.48 12.04 1.14
N PHE A 161 -5.92 13.22 0.70
CA PHE A 161 -5.37 14.49 1.15
C PHE A 161 -5.46 14.64 2.68
N CYS A 162 -6.60 14.31 3.27
CA CYS A 162 -6.77 14.31 4.72
C CYS A 162 -5.88 13.28 5.42
N ALA A 163 -5.69 12.08 4.85
CA ALA A 163 -4.87 11.04 5.43
C ALA A 163 -3.37 11.41 5.42
N VAL A 164 -2.87 11.97 4.32
CA VAL A 164 -1.48 12.41 4.16
C VAL A 164 -1.16 13.59 5.09
N THR A 165 -2.11 14.50 5.28
CA THR A 165 -1.94 15.67 6.17
C THR A 165 -2.22 15.37 7.65
N ALA A 166 -2.84 14.22 7.95
CA ALA A 166 -3.18 13.86 9.32
C ALA A 166 -1.94 13.48 10.16
N ARG A 167 -1.84 14.11 11.33
CA ARG A 167 -0.79 13.87 12.33
C ARG A 167 -1.08 12.69 13.28
N SER A 168 -2.33 12.21 13.32
CA SER A 168 -2.76 11.13 14.22
C SER A 168 -3.28 9.93 13.44
N SER A 169 -2.91 8.73 13.87
CA SER A 169 -3.35 7.45 13.29
C SER A 169 -4.87 7.28 13.31
N VAL A 170 -5.56 7.81 14.33
CA VAL A 170 -7.03 7.76 14.42
C VAL A 170 -7.67 8.62 13.34
N ARG A 171 -7.11 9.82 13.08
CA ARG A 171 -7.63 10.73 12.06
C ARG A 171 -7.38 10.18 10.65
N ARG A 172 -6.25 9.47 10.45
CA ARG A 172 -5.98 8.70 9.24
C ARG A 172 -7.02 7.60 9.04
N LEU A 173 -7.26 6.77 10.04
CA LEU A 173 -8.25 5.67 9.94
C LEU A 173 -9.67 6.19 9.63
N ARG A 174 -10.08 7.30 10.25
CA ARG A 174 -11.39 7.93 9.98
C ARG A 174 -11.54 8.40 8.53
N ALA A 175 -10.46 8.85 7.89
CA ALA A 175 -10.49 9.26 6.49
C ALA A 175 -10.84 8.10 5.53
N PHE A 176 -10.68 6.85 5.97
CA PHE A 176 -10.98 5.65 5.19
C PHE A 176 -12.30 4.97 5.57
N ALA A 177 -12.93 5.35 6.68
CA ALA A 177 -14.16 4.72 7.16
C ALA A 177 -15.29 4.80 6.10
N TRP A 178 -15.39 5.92 5.40
CA TRP A 178 -16.41 6.09 4.37
C TRP A 178 -16.15 5.21 3.13
N GLN A 179 -14.88 4.97 2.74
CA GLN A 179 -14.54 4.07 1.63
C GLN A 179 -14.97 2.64 1.95
N ALA A 180 -14.80 2.20 3.20
CA ALA A 180 -15.29 0.91 3.66
C ALA A 180 -16.82 0.83 3.59
N LEU A 181 -17.54 1.83 4.14
CA LEU A 181 -19.01 1.89 4.09
C LEU A 181 -19.54 1.88 2.64
N PHE A 182 -18.91 2.64 1.76
CA PHE A 182 -19.28 2.70 0.35
C PHE A 182 -19.13 1.32 -0.33
N ARG A 183 -18.05 0.59 -0.04
CA ARG A 183 -17.85 -0.77 -0.57
C ARG A 183 -18.93 -1.74 -0.08
N PHE A 184 -19.31 -1.67 1.19
CA PHE A 184 -20.41 -2.49 1.72
C PHE A 184 -21.74 -2.16 1.04
N PHE A 185 -22.02 -0.88 0.79
CA PHE A 185 -23.22 -0.46 0.08
C PHE A 185 -23.28 -1.03 -1.35
N PHE A 186 -22.20 -0.93 -2.12
CA PHE A 186 -22.16 -1.48 -3.49
C PHE A 186 -22.14 -3.01 -3.53
N PHE A 187 -21.55 -3.65 -2.53
CA PHE A 187 -21.65 -5.09 -2.35
C PHE A 187 -23.11 -5.51 -2.11
N TYR A 188 -23.83 -4.80 -1.25
CA TYR A 188 -25.25 -5.03 -0.99
C TYR A 188 -26.11 -4.80 -2.24
N LEU A 189 -25.91 -3.70 -2.96
CA LEU A 189 -26.62 -3.44 -4.23
C LEU A 189 -26.45 -4.55 -5.26
N ARG A 190 -25.27 -5.20 -5.26
CA ARG A 190 -24.99 -6.33 -6.14
C ARG A 190 -25.69 -7.62 -5.69
N LEU A 191 -25.91 -7.80 -4.39
CA LEU A 191 -26.70 -8.93 -3.86
C LEU A 191 -28.19 -8.76 -4.16
N ASP A 192 -28.70 -7.53 -4.12
CA ASP A 192 -30.10 -7.20 -4.39
C ASP A 192 -30.48 -7.26 -5.88
N GLY A 193 -29.53 -7.58 -6.77
CA GLY A 193 -29.82 -7.88 -8.17
C GLY A 193 -30.28 -6.68 -9.01
N HIS A 194 -29.86 -5.47 -8.65
CA HIS A 194 -29.96 -4.29 -9.53
C HIS A 194 -28.96 -4.41 -10.71
N CYS A 195 -29.10 -5.47 -11.51
CA CYS A 195 -28.08 -6.08 -12.38
C CYS A 195 -26.85 -6.65 -11.63
#